data_AF-A0A445MH30-F1
#
_entry.id   AF-A0A445MH30-F1
#
_cell.length_a   1.000
_cell.length_b   1.000
_cell.length_c   1.000
_cell.angle_alpha   90.00
_cell.angle_beta   90.00
_cell.angle_gamma   90.00
#
_symmetry.space_group_name_H-M   'P 1'
#
loop_
_entity.id
_entity.type
_entity.pdbx_description
1 polymer ?
#
loop_
_entity_poly.entity_id
_entity_poly.type
_entity_poly.pdbx_seq_one_letter_code
_entity_poly.pdbx_strand_id
1 'polypeptide(L)' 'MIQGRIDDNIETIRKRFRVFVESSLPVVEYYELKGKVRKVSASSLWIDSLQVDALKPVDEVFETVKATFAPFHTEVSF' A
#
# COMPACT_ATOMS: atom_id res chain seq x y z
N MET A 1 -1.50 11.69 -32.62
CA MET A 1 -2.60 11.34 -31.71
C MET A 1 -2.11 10.18 -30.85
N ILE A 2 -1.97 10.40 -29.54
CA ILE A 2 -1.44 9.38 -28.62
C ILE A 2 -2.61 8.45 -28.30
N GLN A 3 -2.79 7.40 -29.10
CA GLN A 3 -3.77 6.37 -28.78
C GLN A 3 -3.21 5.61 -27.58
N GLY A 4 -3.96 5.65 -26.46
CA GLY A 4 -3.54 5.16 -25.14
C GLY A 4 -3.02 3.71 -25.15
N ARG A 5 -2.35 3.31 -24.06
CA ARG A 5 -1.65 2.02 -24.00
C ARG A 5 -2.61 0.87 -24.37
N ILE A 6 -2.12 -0.06 -25.18
CA ILE A 6 -2.85 -1.24 -25.65
C ILE A 6 -3.33 -2.12 -24.46
N ASP A 7 -2.60 -2.08 -23.35
CA ASP A 7 -2.91 -2.83 -22.13
C ASP A 7 -4.02 -2.22 -21.26
N ASP A 8 -4.46 -0.99 -21.53
CA ASP A 8 -5.47 -0.31 -20.70
C ASP A 8 -6.90 -0.69 -21.13
N ASN A 9 -7.12 -1.99 -21.37
CA ASN A 9 -8.44 -2.54 -21.63
C ASN A 9 -9.00 -3.25 -20.39
N ILE A 10 -10.33 -3.28 -20.29
CA ILE A 10 -11.05 -3.80 -19.12
C ILE A 10 -10.70 -5.27 -18.81
N GLU A 11 -10.43 -6.07 -19.84
CA GLU A 11 -10.08 -7.49 -19.69
C GLU A 11 -8.69 -7.67 -19.07
N THR A 12 -7.70 -6.91 -19.54
CA THR A 12 -6.33 -6.93 -19.04
C THR A 12 -6.26 -6.44 -17.60
N ILE A 13 -7.00 -5.37 -17.27
CA ILE A 13 -7.10 -4.88 -15.89
C ILE A 13 -7.70 -5.95 -14.98
N ARG A 14 -8.80 -6.60 -15.38
CA ARG A 14 -9.41 -7.70 -14.60
C ARG A 14 -8.46 -8.88 -14.41
N LYS A 15 -7.69 -9.26 -15.45
CA LYS A 15 -6.71 -10.34 -15.36
C LYS A 15 -5.60 -10.00 -14.38
N ARG A 16 -5.04 -8.78 -14.45
CA ARG A 16 -4.01 -8.30 -13.51
C ARG A 16 -4.53 -8.26 -12.07
N PHE A 17 -5.76 -7.80 -11.87
CA PHE A 17 -6.37 -7.76 -10.55
C PHE A 17 -6.58 -9.18 -9.97
N ARG A 18 -7.05 -10.13 -10.77
CA ARG A 18 -7.20 -11.53 -10.34
C ARG A 18 -5.87 -12.14 -9.91
N VAL A 19 -4.82 -11.97 -10.71
CA VAL A 19 -3.47 -12.47 -10.39
C VAL A 19 -2.96 -11.86 -9.07
N PHE A 20 -3.20 -10.56 -8.86
CA PHE A 20 -2.86 -9.90 -7.61
C PHE A 20 -3.60 -10.53 -6.41
N VAL A 21 -4.92 -10.72 -6.52
CA VAL A 21 -5.75 -11.35 -5.48
C VAL A 21 -5.25 -12.76 -5.17
N GLU A 22 -5.02 -13.58 -6.19
CA GLU A 22 -4.64 -14.99 -6.02
C GLU A 22 -3.21 -15.17 -5.50
N SER A 23 -2.27 -14.32 -5.94
CA SER A 23 -0.83 -14.54 -5.67
C SER A 23 -0.26 -13.63 -4.59
N SER A 24 -0.75 -12.39 -4.48
CA SER A 24 -0.15 -11.38 -3.60
C SER A 24 -0.88 -11.27 -2.25
N LEU A 25 -2.21 -11.41 -2.22
CA LEU A 25 -2.95 -11.30 -0.96
C LEU A 25 -2.55 -12.37 0.08
N PRO A 26 -2.32 -13.65 -0.25
CA PRO A 26 -1.87 -14.63 0.73
C PRO A 26 -0.56 -14.24 1.43
N VAL A 27 0.34 -13.58 0.69
CA VAL A 27 1.61 -13.06 1.23
C VAL A 27 1.35 -11.87 2.15
N VAL A 28 0.47 -10.95 1.76
CA VAL A 28 0.07 -9.81 2.60
C VAL A 28 -0.56 -10.30 3.89
N GLU A 29 -1.52 -11.22 3.83
CA GLU A 29 -2.19 -11.81 4.99
C GLU A 29 -1.19 -12.51 5.92
N TYR A 30 -0.25 -13.27 5.36
CA TYR A 30 0.81 -13.93 6.14
C TYR A 30 1.65 -12.93 6.96
N TYR A 31 2.05 -11.80 6.37
CA TYR A 31 2.83 -10.78 7.08
C TYR A 31 1.96 -9.89 7.98
N GLU A 32 0.67 -9.74 7.68
CA GLU A 32 -0.30 -9.03 8.51
C GLU A 32 -0.49 -9.77 9.85
N LEU A 33 -0.63 -11.10 9.83
CA LEU A 33 -0.67 -11.93 11.04
C LEU A 33 0.62 -11.83 11.88
N LYS A 34 1.75 -11.45 11.27
CA LYS A 34 3.02 -11.22 11.95
C LYS A 34 3.20 -9.77 12.42
N GLY A 35 2.21 -8.91 12.23
CA GLY A 35 2.27 -7.48 12.55
C GLY A 35 3.24 -6.67 11.70
N LYS A 36 3.69 -7.21 10.55
CA LYS A 36 4.71 -6.61 9.66
C LYS A 36 4.13 -5.78 8.51
N VAL A 37 2.82 -5.76 8.34
CA VAL A 37 2.15 -5.00 7.26
C VAL A 37 1.67 -3.65 7.78
N ARG A 38 1.85 -2.61 6.95
CA ARG A 38 1.26 -1.28 7.12
C ARG A 38 0.50 -0.94 5.85
N LYS A 39 -0.79 -0.64 5.98
CA LYS A 39 -1.68 -0.35 4.85
C LYS A 39 -1.78 1.17 4.65
N VAL A 40 -1.59 1.60 3.42
CA VAL A 40 -1.65 3.01 2.99
C VAL A 40 -2.78 3.14 1.98
N SER A 41 -3.70 4.08 2.18
CA SER A 41 -4.76 4.37 1.22
C SER A 41 -4.40 5.58 0.36
N ALA A 42 -4.63 5.47 -0.94
CA ALA A 42 -4.52 6.57 -1.90
C ALA A 42 -5.90 7.00 -2.43
N SER A 43 -6.96 6.71 -1.67
CA SER A 43 -8.35 6.99 -2.01
C SER A 43 -9.06 7.63 -0.83
N SER A 44 -9.93 8.61 -1.11
CA SER A 44 -10.73 9.31 -0.08
C SER A 44 -11.82 8.43 0.52
N LEU A 45 -11.99 7.22 0.00
CA LEU A 45 -12.91 6.23 0.54
C LEU A 45 -12.11 5.29 1.43
N TRP A 46 -12.59 5.13 2.67
CA TRP A 46 -12.07 4.30 3.77
C TRP A 46 -10.89 4.93 4.52
N ILE A 47 -11.18 5.60 5.66
CA ILE A 47 -10.15 6.21 6.52
C ILE A 47 -10.14 5.57 7.93
N ASP A 48 -11.26 4.97 8.35
CA ASP A 48 -11.43 4.52 9.74
C ASP A 48 -10.62 3.27 10.15
N SER A 49 -10.03 2.54 9.18
CA SER A 49 -9.29 1.29 9.44
C SER A 49 -7.88 1.27 8.86
N LEU A 50 -7.36 2.40 8.38
CA LEU A 50 -6.07 2.50 7.71
C LEU A 50 -5.03 3.24 8.56
N GLN A 51 -3.76 2.89 8.36
CA GLN A 51 -2.65 3.41 9.18
C GLN A 51 -2.03 4.68 8.59
N VAL A 52 -2.10 4.86 7.26
CA VAL A 52 -1.59 6.06 6.57
C VAL A 52 -2.56 6.45 5.45
N ASP A 53 -2.90 7.73 5.37
CA ASP A 53 -3.65 8.34 4.28
C ASP A 53 -2.69 9.12 3.37
N ALA A 54 -2.54 8.67 2.12
CA ALA A 54 -1.63 9.25 1.14
C ALA A 54 -2.22 10.47 0.40
N LEU A 55 -3.48 10.84 0.67
CA LEU A 55 -4.07 12.07 0.13
C LEU A 55 -3.72 13.32 0.94
N LYS A 56 -3.12 13.13 2.11
CA LYS A 56 -2.59 14.20 2.94
C LYS A 56 -1.36 14.84 2.29
N PRO A 57 -1.01 16.08 2.68
CA PRO A 57 0.23 16.72 2.26
C PRO A 57 1.44 15.83 2.52
N VAL A 58 2.45 15.92 1.64
CA VAL A 58 3.65 15.08 1.70
C VAL A 58 4.33 15.08 3.07
N ASP A 59 4.40 16.24 3.73
CA ASP A 59 5.01 16.39 5.05
C ASP A 59 4.23 15.61 6.12
N GLU A 60 2.90 15.62 6.06
CA GLU A 60 2.04 14.91 7.00
C GLU A 60 2.12 13.40 6.77
N VAL A 61 2.16 12.96 5.51
CA VAL A 61 2.38 11.56 5.15
C VAL A 61 3.73 11.09 5.70
N PHE A 62 4.78 11.89 5.49
CA PHE A 62 6.12 11.58 5.95
C PHE A 62 6.19 11.42 7.48
N GLU A 63 5.64 12.37 8.24
CA GLU A 63 5.63 12.27 9.70
C GLU A 63 4.77 11.09 10.20
N THR A 64 3.65 10.80 9.55
CA THR A 64 2.82 9.63 9.88
C THR A 64 3.58 8.31 9.66
N VAL A 65 4.28 8.19 8.52
CA VAL A 65 5.11 7.02 8.22
C VAL A 65 6.24 6.91 9.24
N LYS A 66 6.96 8.00 9.51
CA LYS A 66 8.04 8.04 10.50
C LYS A 66 7.57 7.60 11.88
N ALA A 67 6.45 8.11 12.37
CA ALA A 67 5.86 7.71 13.64
C ALA A 67 5.46 6.22 13.66
N THR A 68 4.90 5.71 12.55
CA THR A 68 4.51 4.30 12.39
C THR A 68 5.71 3.36 12.52
N PHE A 69 6.89 3.79 12.06
CA PHE A 69 8.11 2.98 12.07
C PHE A 69 9.08 3.28 13.22
N ALA A 70 8.85 4.33 14.00
CA ALA A 70 9.71 4.71 15.13
C ALA A 70 9.99 3.57 16.14
N PRO A 71 9.03 2.69 16.50
CA PRO A 71 9.28 1.57 17.41
C PRO A 71 10.24 0.50 16.88
N PHE A 72 10.54 0.50 15.57
CA PHE A 72 11.44 -0.47 14.93
C PHE A 72 12.86 0.07 14.77
N HIS A 73 13.17 1.27 15.28
CA HIS A 73 14.53 1.77 15.33
C HIS A 73 15.29 1.03 16.44
N THR A 74 15.79 -0.17 16.13
CA THR A 74 16.89 -0.76 16.87
C THR A 74 18.10 0.14 16.67
N GLU A 75 18.70 0.63 17.76
CA GLU A 75 20.04 1.19 17.71
C GLU A 75 20.94 0.21 16.96
N VAL A 76 21.37 0.59 15.76
CA VAL A 76 22.42 -0.12 15.06
C VAL A 76 23.70 0.32 15.77
N SER A 77 24.10 -0.42 16.80
CA SER A 77 25.45 -0.29 17.37
C SER A 77 26.44 -0.79 16.31
N PHE A 78 27.23 0.13 15.76
CA PHE A 78 28.40 -0.17 14.95
C PHE A 78 29.60 -0.47 15.85
#